data_AF-A0A8E0RXX2-F1
#
_entry.id   AF-A0A8E0RXX2-F1
#
_cell.length_a   1.000
_cell.length_b   1.000
_cell.length_c   1.000
_cell.angle_alpha   90.00
_cell.angle_beta   90.00
_cell.angle_gamma   90.00
#
_symmetry.space_group_name_H-M   'P 1'
#
loop_
_entity.id
_entity.type
_entity.pdbx_description
1 polymer ?
#
loop_
_entity_poly.entity_id
_entity_poly.type
_entity_poly.pdbx_seq_one_letter_code
_entity_poly.pdbx_strand_id
1 'polypeptide(L)'
;MGIGGSGTPQEMVQLNLDRGRDYSNAKTLFISDSDKRKYFMLNLKMFYPNGKDLGQFHSRRIKVISKPSKKKQSLKNTDLCIASGTKVALFNRLRSQTVSTRYLHVEDASFHASSSRWGAFTINLLADDEDEAEQFTVQDGYIHYGHTVKLVCSETGMALPRLIVRKVDKTTVLLDADDPVSQLHKCAFHLKDTDKMYLCLSQDKIVQLPATACEDNLNREIITDSAAWTIISTDRAEYRWFESSQLSVAEVSKYTTVTSGAAINAGAAGAASVSNCPVNIPVITGPVTPVPLVRDIRVNGGGDVAMMELIGENFSPRHQVWFGEVPAQTFYRCEELLLCFVPDISEFFREWTFIQQALEVPITLVRHDGVIYSSGLTFTYHPEAGPRSHCQPALEIIKAAIASATASKLSPEKILSASTSHSAPSGSETSASVDLPTGSAHYPSYSTPIAENSELLQSYLTHQSTPNEAYHPQLSQHDPNVTSATGKAYGSLTADHLRLRFACTNSGNTEVPGSYASTTDRA
;
A
#
# COMPACT_ATOMS: atom_id res chain seq x y z
N MET A 1 -5.13 18.22 11.66
CA MET A 1 -4.02 17.24 11.73
C MET A 1 -3.20 17.51 12.97
N GLY A 2 -2.80 16.50 13.73
CA GLY A 2 -1.95 16.66 14.91
C GLY A 2 -0.91 15.54 15.00
N ILE A 3 0.06 15.71 15.90
CA ILE A 3 0.94 14.63 16.34
C ILE A 3 0.13 13.82 17.36
N GLY A 4 -0.36 12.62 17.01
CA GLY A 4 -1.20 11.85 17.96
C GLY A 4 -0.46 11.70 19.29
N GLY A 5 -1.11 11.71 20.47
CA GLY A 5 -0.44 11.58 21.78
C GLY A 5 -0.94 12.51 22.87
N SER A 6 -1.45 13.70 22.52
CA SER A 6 -2.24 14.51 23.45
C SER A 6 -3.71 14.13 23.31
N GLY A 7 -4.32 13.60 24.38
CA GLY A 7 -5.77 13.39 24.46
C GLY A 7 -6.57 14.70 24.45
N THR A 8 -5.90 15.85 24.26
CA THR A 8 -6.51 17.17 24.18
C THR A 8 -6.59 17.62 22.71
N PRO A 9 -7.78 17.98 22.19
CA PRO A 9 -7.97 18.53 20.84
C PRO A 9 -7.18 19.81 20.53
N GLN A 10 -6.49 20.38 21.52
CA GLN A 10 -5.93 21.73 21.52
C GLN A 10 -4.67 21.91 20.64
N GLU A 11 -4.04 20.84 20.16
CA GLU A 11 -2.83 20.91 19.33
C GLU A 11 -3.04 20.51 17.86
N MET A 12 -4.29 20.28 17.42
CA MET A 12 -4.55 19.97 16.02
C MET A 12 -4.46 21.23 15.15
N VAL A 13 -3.62 21.20 14.13
CA VAL A 13 -3.53 22.23 13.08
C VAL A 13 -4.66 22.01 12.08
N GLN A 14 -5.48 23.04 11.85
CA GLN A 14 -6.50 23.01 10.81
C GLN A 14 -5.84 23.01 9.42
N LEU A 15 -6.23 22.05 8.58
CA LEU A 15 -5.86 22.03 7.18
C LEU A 15 -6.98 22.62 6.36
N ASN A 16 -6.63 23.44 5.38
CA ASN A 16 -7.61 24.08 4.53
C ASN A 16 -7.67 23.36 3.18
N LEU A 17 -8.82 22.75 2.90
CA LEU A 17 -9.16 22.03 1.66
C LEU A 17 -10.37 22.73 1.01
N ASP A 18 -10.22 24.03 0.72
CA ASP A 18 -11.24 24.81 0.02
C ASP A 18 -11.59 24.19 -1.34
N ARG A 19 -12.80 24.47 -1.85
CA ARG A 19 -13.23 23.99 -3.17
C ARG A 19 -12.22 24.37 -4.25
N GLY A 20 -11.75 23.36 -4.99
CA GLY A 20 -10.75 23.52 -6.05
C GLY A 20 -9.29 23.29 -5.61
N ARG A 21 -9.03 23.05 -4.32
CA ARG A 21 -7.72 22.56 -3.87
C ARG A 21 -7.75 21.06 -3.64
N ASP A 22 -6.77 20.38 -4.24
CA ASP A 22 -6.52 18.94 -4.14
C ASP A 22 -5.55 18.57 -2.99
N TYR A 23 -4.87 19.55 -2.39
CA TYR A 23 -3.89 19.33 -1.31
C TYR A 23 -3.89 20.44 -0.25
N SER A 24 -3.35 20.11 0.93
CA SER A 24 -3.12 21.05 2.03
C SER A 24 -1.93 20.63 2.88
N ASN A 25 -1.18 21.59 3.40
CA ASN A 25 0.11 21.33 4.06
C ASN A 25 0.11 21.79 5.52
N ALA A 26 0.54 20.91 6.42
CA ALA A 26 0.71 21.22 7.83
C ALA A 26 2.12 21.82 8.11
N LYS A 27 2.29 23.12 7.91
CA LYS A 27 3.63 23.78 7.99
C LYS A 27 4.12 24.09 9.41
N THR A 28 3.24 23.99 10.41
CA THR A 28 3.49 24.44 11.78
C THR A 28 3.48 23.30 12.81
N LEU A 29 3.56 22.04 12.36
CA LEU A 29 3.69 20.90 13.26
C LEU A 29 5.09 20.85 13.86
N PHE A 30 5.16 20.63 15.17
CA PHE A 30 6.41 20.37 15.90
C PHE A 30 6.13 19.40 17.05
N ILE A 31 7.14 18.65 17.47
CA ILE A 31 7.10 17.80 18.66
C ILE A 31 8.03 18.39 19.72
N SER A 32 7.51 18.58 20.93
CA SER A 32 8.24 19.13 22.07
C SER A 32 9.18 18.08 22.68
N ASP A 33 10.27 18.53 23.32
CA ASP A 33 11.16 17.66 24.09
C ASP A 33 10.51 17.10 25.36
N SER A 34 9.37 17.67 25.78
CA SER A 34 8.50 17.09 26.81
C SER A 34 7.89 15.75 26.38
N ASP A 35 7.69 15.53 25.07
CA ASP A 35 7.23 14.25 24.54
C ASP A 35 8.38 13.23 24.53
N LYS A 36 8.19 12.10 25.23
CA LYS A 36 9.22 11.06 25.41
C LYS A 36 9.09 9.90 24.45
N ARG A 37 8.13 9.94 23.51
CA ARG A 37 7.91 8.84 22.58
C ARG A 37 9.03 8.80 21.55
N LYS A 38 9.52 7.59 21.25
CA LYS A 38 10.53 7.37 20.21
C LYS A 38 9.94 7.42 18.80
N TYR A 39 8.65 7.13 18.69
CA TYR A 39 7.89 7.11 17.44
C TYR A 39 6.51 7.70 17.67
N PHE A 40 5.97 8.37 16.66
CA PHE A 40 4.59 8.83 16.65
C PHE A 40 4.00 8.68 15.24
N MET A 41 2.68 8.84 15.11
CA MET A 41 2.00 8.95 13.82
C MET A 41 1.26 10.28 13.80
N LEU A 42 1.17 10.90 12.62
CA LEU A 42 0.26 12.01 12.41
C LEU A 42 -1.17 11.49 12.44
N ASN A 43 -2.07 12.22 13.08
CA ASN A 43 -3.51 11.95 13.05
C ASN A 43 -4.21 13.06 12.27
N LEU A 44 -4.89 12.67 11.19
CA LEU A 44 -5.74 13.51 10.38
C LEU A 44 -7.21 13.14 10.67
N LYS A 45 -7.91 13.99 11.40
CA LYS A 45 -9.37 13.92 11.55
C LYS A 45 -10.03 14.76 10.47
N MET A 46 -11.04 14.19 9.80
CA MET A 46 -11.77 14.85 8.71
C MET A 46 -13.26 14.85 8.99
N PHE A 47 -13.93 15.92 8.56
CA PHE A 47 -15.37 16.08 8.65
C PHE A 47 -15.88 16.63 7.31
N TYR A 48 -17.11 16.27 6.97
CA TYR A 48 -17.84 16.94 5.89
C TYR A 48 -18.26 18.36 6.32
N PRO A 49 -18.54 19.26 5.37
CA PRO A 49 -19.02 20.62 5.68
C PRO A 49 -20.33 20.65 6.50
N ASN A 50 -21.14 19.59 6.44
CA ASN A 50 -22.36 19.44 7.24
C ASN A 50 -22.10 18.93 8.67
N GLY A 51 -20.84 18.78 9.08
CA GLY A 51 -20.44 18.28 10.40
C GLY A 51 -20.42 16.76 10.54
N LYS A 52 -20.81 15.99 9.51
CA LYS A 52 -20.71 14.51 9.54
C LYS A 52 -19.25 14.11 9.66
N ASP A 53 -18.93 13.29 10.66
CA ASP A 53 -17.59 12.74 10.86
C ASP A 53 -17.24 11.80 9.70
N LEU A 54 -16.17 12.12 8.98
CA LEU A 54 -15.66 11.25 7.92
C LEU A 54 -14.79 10.16 8.54
N GLY A 55 -13.95 10.52 9.51
CA GLY A 55 -13.07 9.58 10.19
C GLY A 55 -11.71 10.15 10.58
N GLN A 56 -10.87 9.25 11.10
CA GLN A 56 -9.49 9.53 11.52
C GLN A 56 -8.48 8.66 10.75
N PHE A 57 -7.51 9.31 10.13
CA PHE A 57 -6.50 8.70 9.27
C PHE A 57 -5.11 8.91 9.87
N HIS A 58 -4.26 7.89 9.80
CA HIS A 58 -2.94 7.92 10.42
C HIS A 58 -1.84 7.97 9.35
N SER A 59 -0.75 8.68 9.62
CA SER A 59 0.47 8.50 8.82
C SER A 59 1.15 7.17 9.15
N ARG A 60 2.16 6.79 8.36
CA ARG A 60 3.16 5.81 8.78
C ARG A 60 3.95 6.34 9.99
N ARG A 61 4.64 5.44 10.69
CA ARG A 61 5.38 5.77 11.91
C ARG A 61 6.54 6.73 11.59
N ILE A 62 6.65 7.80 12.36
CA ILE A 62 7.70 8.81 12.26
C ILE A 62 8.61 8.66 13.47
N LYS A 63 9.92 8.49 13.23
CA LYS A 63 10.94 8.38 14.27
C LYS A 63 11.31 9.78 14.80
N VAL A 64 11.31 9.94 16.11
CA VAL A 64 11.80 11.16 16.76
C VAL A 64 13.32 11.09 16.86
N ILE A 65 14.00 12.14 16.39
CA ILE A 65 15.46 12.28 16.49
C ILE A 65 15.80 13.60 17.18
N SER A 66 16.91 13.63 17.92
CA SER A 66 17.33 14.84 18.64
C SER A 66 17.93 15.89 17.70
N LYS A 67 18.95 15.52 16.94
CA LYS A 67 19.62 16.33 15.91
C LYS A 67 20.23 15.41 14.85
N PRO A 68 20.41 15.87 13.59
CA PRO A 68 21.22 15.14 12.63
C PRO A 68 22.64 14.92 13.16
N SER A 69 23.15 13.70 13.02
CA SER A 69 24.51 13.37 13.44
C SER A 69 25.52 14.08 12.54
N LYS A 70 26.49 14.79 13.15
CA LYS A 70 27.67 15.32 12.45
C LYS A 70 28.80 14.29 12.33
N LYS A 71 28.75 13.21 13.10
CA LYS A 71 29.73 12.12 13.04
C LYS A 71 29.48 11.28 11.78
N LYS A 72 30.52 10.61 11.27
CA LYS A 72 30.36 9.58 10.24
C LYS A 72 29.25 8.63 10.67
N GLN A 73 28.26 8.42 9.80
CA GLN A 73 27.17 7.51 10.10
C GLN A 73 27.71 6.08 10.14
N SER A 74 27.20 5.26 11.05
CA SER A 74 27.58 3.85 11.15
C SER A 74 26.44 2.95 10.71
N LEU A 75 26.76 1.90 9.96
CA LEU A 75 25.81 0.83 9.62
C LEU A 75 25.33 0.02 10.84
N LYS A 76 25.86 0.27 12.05
CA LYS A 76 25.25 -0.26 13.29
C LYS A 76 23.89 0.37 13.60
N ASN A 77 23.62 1.57 13.09
CA ASN A 77 22.34 2.27 13.22
C ASN A 77 21.75 2.52 11.83
N THR A 78 21.20 1.47 11.25
CA THR A 78 20.63 1.45 9.90
C THR A 78 19.37 2.30 9.77
N ASP A 79 18.64 2.54 10.86
CA ASP A 79 17.39 3.30 10.86
C ASP A 79 17.53 4.75 10.36
N LEU A 80 18.74 5.31 10.42
CA LEU A 80 19.03 6.66 9.95
C LEU A 80 19.67 6.68 8.56
N CYS A 81 20.06 5.53 8.03
CA CYS A 81 20.62 5.41 6.69
C CYS A 81 19.50 5.49 5.64
N ILE A 82 19.88 5.84 4.42
CA ILE A 82 18.98 5.84 3.27
C ILE A 82 19.30 4.61 2.41
N ALA A 83 18.31 3.75 2.21
CA ALA A 83 18.44 2.56 1.37
C ALA A 83 18.08 2.87 -0.09
N SER A 84 18.73 2.16 -1.01
CA SER A 84 18.36 2.15 -2.43
C SER A 84 16.90 1.72 -2.61
N GLY A 85 16.21 2.31 -3.58
CA GLY A 85 14.79 2.07 -3.85
C GLY A 85 13.81 2.73 -2.88
N THR A 86 14.29 3.39 -1.81
CA THR A 86 13.43 4.16 -0.90
C THR A 86 13.14 5.57 -1.43
N LYS A 87 12.11 6.23 -0.90
CA LYS A 87 11.71 7.58 -1.31
C LYS A 87 12.34 8.64 -0.42
N VAL A 88 12.84 9.71 -1.03
CA VAL A 88 13.41 10.88 -0.35
C VAL A 88 12.80 12.17 -0.87
N ALA A 89 12.79 13.20 -0.03
CA ALA A 89 12.60 14.58 -0.43
C ALA A 89 13.93 15.34 -0.31
N LEU A 90 14.11 16.31 -1.20
CA LEU A 90 15.25 17.22 -1.21
C LEU A 90 14.75 18.65 -1.01
N PHE A 91 15.37 19.36 -0.08
CA PHE A 91 15.08 20.77 0.11
C PHE A 91 16.34 21.60 0.32
N ASN A 92 16.32 22.81 -0.21
CA ASN A 92 17.33 23.83 0.01
C ASN A 92 16.78 24.87 0.99
N ARG A 93 17.64 25.38 1.87
CA ARG A 93 17.31 26.51 2.76
C ARG A 93 18.44 27.51 2.78
N LEU A 94 18.29 28.57 1.99
CA LEU A 94 19.28 29.64 1.88
C LEU A 94 19.46 30.35 3.23
N ARG A 95 20.71 30.43 3.71
CA ARG A 95 21.09 31.04 5.01
C ARG A 95 20.28 30.53 6.21
N SER A 96 19.77 29.29 6.13
CA SER A 96 18.97 28.66 7.19
C SER A 96 17.66 29.39 7.53
N GLN A 97 17.11 30.21 6.62
CA GLN A 97 15.85 30.93 6.83
C GLN A 97 14.63 30.10 6.40
N THR A 98 13.61 29.97 7.25
CA THR A 98 12.44 29.12 6.92
C THR A 98 11.70 29.59 5.66
N VAL A 99 11.57 30.92 5.46
CA VAL A 99 10.90 31.53 4.30
C VAL A 99 11.62 31.25 2.97
N SER A 100 12.93 30.98 3.01
CA SER A 100 13.71 30.65 1.82
C SER A 100 13.69 29.16 1.48
N THR A 101 12.94 28.33 2.21
CA THR A 101 12.88 26.89 1.94
C THR A 101 12.28 26.66 0.56
N ARG A 102 12.99 25.87 -0.26
CA ARG A 102 12.55 25.39 -1.56
C ARG A 102 12.74 23.88 -1.62
N TYR A 103 11.76 23.19 -2.17
CA TYR A 103 11.77 21.75 -2.30
C TYR A 103 11.90 21.37 -3.77
N LEU A 104 12.70 20.35 -4.06
CA LEU A 104 12.72 19.77 -5.40
C LEU A 104 11.34 19.20 -5.70
N HIS A 105 10.76 19.55 -6.85
CA HIS A 105 9.42 19.13 -7.26
C HIS A 105 9.34 19.03 -8.78
N VAL A 106 8.39 18.25 -9.28
CA VAL A 106 8.13 18.09 -10.71
C VAL A 106 6.70 18.54 -10.99
N GLU A 107 6.54 19.47 -11.91
CA GLU A 107 5.23 19.97 -12.38
C GLU A 107 5.38 20.26 -13.86
N ASP A 108 4.34 20.01 -14.65
CA ASP A 108 4.33 20.19 -16.10
C ASP A 108 5.53 19.54 -16.81
N ALA A 109 5.86 18.31 -16.41
CA ALA A 109 7.00 17.53 -16.91
C ALA A 109 8.37 18.22 -16.75
N SER A 110 8.52 19.14 -15.79
CA SER A 110 9.75 19.88 -15.55
C SER A 110 10.15 19.92 -14.08
N PHE A 111 11.45 19.78 -13.83
CA PHE A 111 12.03 19.94 -12.50
C PHE A 111 12.12 21.41 -12.14
N HIS A 112 11.53 21.77 -11.01
CA HIS A 112 11.60 23.11 -10.45
C HIS A 112 11.74 23.02 -8.93
N ALA A 113 11.87 24.18 -8.30
CA ALA A 113 12.01 24.29 -6.86
C ALA A 113 10.82 25.03 -6.28
N SER A 114 9.92 24.28 -5.63
CA SER A 114 8.66 24.82 -5.13
C SER A 114 8.80 25.34 -3.69
N SER A 115 8.07 26.40 -3.36
CA SER A 115 7.93 26.91 -1.98
C SER A 115 6.71 26.32 -1.25
N SER A 116 5.83 25.62 -1.98
CA SER A 116 4.57 25.10 -1.49
C SER A 116 4.53 23.59 -1.51
N ARG A 117 4.95 22.93 -2.59
CA ARG A 117 4.93 21.47 -2.77
C ARG A 117 6.34 20.89 -2.66
N TRP A 118 6.43 19.59 -2.46
CA TRP A 118 7.70 18.84 -2.48
C TRP A 118 7.47 17.52 -3.20
N GLY A 119 8.44 17.09 -4.00
CA GLY A 119 8.40 15.80 -4.69
C GLY A 119 8.99 14.70 -3.83
N ALA A 120 8.37 13.52 -3.88
CA ALA A 120 8.99 12.28 -3.41
C ALA A 120 9.75 11.62 -4.56
N PHE A 121 11.04 11.39 -4.37
CA PHE A 121 11.91 10.79 -5.37
C PHE A 121 12.42 9.45 -4.88
N THR A 122 12.22 8.39 -5.65
CA THR A 122 12.91 7.12 -5.42
C THR A 122 14.39 7.31 -5.72
N ILE A 123 15.25 7.06 -4.75
CA ILE A 123 16.71 7.12 -4.91
C ILE A 123 17.25 5.72 -5.20
N ASN A 124 17.74 5.51 -6.41
CA ASN A 124 18.24 4.21 -6.87
C ASN A 124 19.77 4.24 -6.90
N LEU A 125 20.40 3.26 -6.25
CA LEU A 125 21.85 3.01 -6.36
C LEU A 125 22.16 2.34 -7.69
N LEU A 126 23.20 2.84 -8.37
CA LEU A 126 23.69 2.31 -9.64
C LEU A 126 25.14 1.85 -9.51
N ALA A 127 25.56 0.96 -10.39
CA ALA A 127 26.97 0.64 -10.54
C ALA A 127 27.76 1.85 -11.08
N ASP A 128 29.06 1.90 -10.80
CA ASP A 128 29.89 3.01 -11.26
C ASP A 128 30.19 2.99 -12.76
N ASP A 129 30.01 1.86 -13.43
CA ASP A 129 30.14 1.65 -14.86
C ASP A 129 28.81 1.70 -15.63
N GLU A 130 27.68 1.87 -14.95
CA GLU A 130 26.37 2.00 -15.60
C GLU A 130 26.27 3.28 -16.42
N ASP A 131 25.88 3.15 -17.70
CA ASP A 131 25.68 4.23 -18.66
C ASP A 131 24.37 5.00 -18.42
N GLU A 132 24.20 6.15 -19.08
CA GLU A 132 22.95 6.91 -19.01
C GLU A 132 21.86 6.23 -19.84
N ALA A 133 20.86 5.65 -19.16
CA ALA A 133 19.72 5.00 -19.79
C ALA A 133 18.40 5.24 -19.04
N GLU A 134 17.26 5.16 -19.74
CA GLU A 134 15.93 5.21 -19.13
C GLU A 134 15.61 3.95 -18.31
N GLN A 135 16.06 2.79 -18.81
CA GLN A 135 16.05 1.52 -18.10
C GLN A 135 17.45 1.23 -17.58
N PHE A 136 17.56 0.92 -16.29
CA PHE A 136 18.84 0.74 -15.61
C PHE A 136 18.69 -0.30 -14.51
N THR A 137 19.81 -0.92 -14.14
CA THR A 137 19.84 -1.91 -13.06
C THR A 137 19.94 -1.21 -11.71
N VAL A 138 19.00 -1.50 -10.81
CA VAL A 138 19.04 -0.98 -9.43
C VAL A 138 19.84 -1.94 -8.56
N GLN A 139 20.82 -1.41 -7.85
CA GLN A 139 21.56 -2.16 -6.83
C GLN A 139 20.89 -2.02 -5.46
N ASP A 140 20.90 -3.10 -4.69
CA ASP A 140 20.47 -3.07 -3.29
C ASP A 140 21.57 -2.53 -2.37
N GLY A 141 21.17 -2.00 -1.22
CA GLY A 141 22.09 -1.54 -0.17
C GLY A 141 21.81 -0.12 0.29
N TYR A 142 22.71 0.40 1.12
CA TYR A 142 22.62 1.78 1.62
C TYR A 142 23.41 2.74 0.72
N ILE A 143 22.84 3.94 0.53
CA ILE A 143 23.50 5.00 -0.22
C ILE A 143 24.67 5.54 0.61
N HIS A 144 25.88 5.50 0.06
CA HIS A 144 27.06 6.12 0.65
C HIS A 144 27.46 7.35 -0.16
N TYR A 145 28.19 8.28 0.48
CA TYR A 145 28.81 9.37 -0.25
C TYR A 145 29.82 8.82 -1.27
N GLY A 146 29.86 9.43 -2.45
CA GLY A 146 30.66 8.97 -3.59
C GLY A 146 29.94 7.99 -4.52
N HIS A 147 28.81 7.39 -4.12
CA HIS A 147 28.05 6.50 -4.99
C HIS A 147 27.31 7.23 -6.11
N THR A 148 27.19 6.54 -7.25
CA THR A 148 26.31 6.92 -8.35
C THR A 148 24.85 6.58 -8.02
N VAL A 149 23.96 7.57 -8.14
CA VAL A 149 22.52 7.41 -7.89
C VAL A 149 21.68 8.00 -9.02
N LYS A 150 20.45 7.51 -9.14
CA LYS A 150 19.42 8.09 -10.01
C LYS A 150 18.17 8.42 -9.20
N LEU A 151 17.70 9.65 -9.33
CA LEU A 151 16.52 10.15 -8.65
C LEU A 151 15.33 10.12 -9.61
N VAL A 152 14.30 9.36 -9.25
CA VAL A 152 13.09 9.19 -10.07
C VAL A 152 11.87 9.70 -9.31
N CYS A 153 11.13 10.64 -9.88
CA CYS A 153 9.90 11.15 -9.28
C CYS A 153 8.87 10.03 -9.15
N SER A 154 8.33 9.81 -7.96
CA SER A 154 7.43 8.69 -7.73
C SER A 154 6.03 8.85 -8.33
N GLU A 155 5.66 10.06 -8.73
CA GLU A 155 4.34 10.36 -9.31
C GLU A 155 4.38 10.39 -10.83
N THR A 156 5.37 11.06 -11.41
CA THR A 156 5.47 11.26 -12.87
C THR A 156 6.41 10.28 -13.56
N GLY A 157 7.27 9.58 -12.82
CA GLY A 157 8.34 8.75 -13.38
C GLY A 157 9.52 9.54 -13.97
N MET A 158 9.47 10.88 -13.98
CA MET A 158 10.55 11.74 -14.46
C MET A 158 11.83 11.51 -13.65
N ALA A 159 12.95 11.32 -14.33
CA ALA A 159 14.23 11.06 -13.71
C ALA A 159 15.22 12.21 -13.96
N LEU A 160 16.08 12.47 -12.96
CA LEU A 160 17.30 13.25 -13.19
C LEU A 160 18.36 12.36 -13.85
N PRO A 161 19.37 12.96 -14.53
CA PRO A 161 20.55 12.23 -15.01
C PRO A 161 21.27 11.49 -13.88
N ARG A 162 22.28 10.67 -14.19
CA ARG A 162 23.15 10.07 -13.16
C ARG A 162 23.83 11.16 -12.31
N LEU A 163 23.69 11.03 -11.00
CA LEU A 163 24.25 11.95 -10.00
C LEU A 163 25.20 11.21 -9.08
N ILE A 164 26.25 11.87 -8.62
CA ILE A 164 27.10 11.38 -7.52
C ILE A 164 26.75 12.16 -6.27
N VAL A 165 26.32 11.46 -5.21
CA VAL A 165 25.98 12.10 -3.93
C VAL A 165 27.26 12.46 -3.21
N ARG A 166 27.46 13.75 -2.91
CA ARG A 166 28.64 14.24 -2.22
C ARG A 166 28.28 14.89 -0.89
N LYS A 167 29.17 14.75 0.09
CA LYS A 167 28.98 15.32 1.43
C LYS A 167 29.33 16.79 1.42
N VAL A 168 28.52 17.61 2.09
CA VAL A 168 28.74 19.06 2.17
C VAL A 168 29.01 19.47 3.62
N ASP A 169 30.11 20.17 3.84
CA ASP A 169 30.37 20.93 5.06
C ASP A 169 30.45 22.41 4.72
N LYS A 170 29.51 23.19 5.26
CA LYS A 170 29.29 24.61 4.91
C LYS A 170 29.07 24.79 3.40
N THR A 171 30.07 25.29 2.68
CA THR A 171 30.09 25.54 1.23
C THR A 171 31.13 24.68 0.52
N THR A 172 31.66 23.67 1.20
CA THR A 172 32.71 22.79 0.69
C THR A 172 32.18 21.38 0.53
N VAL A 173 32.35 20.84 -0.67
CA VAL A 173 32.10 19.44 -0.98
C VAL A 173 33.33 18.62 -0.60
N LEU A 174 33.11 17.51 0.09
CA LEU A 174 34.15 16.54 0.48
C LEU A 174 34.12 15.37 -0.51
N LEU A 175 35.13 15.28 -1.38
CA LEU A 175 35.19 14.26 -2.44
C LEU A 175 35.63 12.88 -1.94
N ASP A 176 36.33 12.84 -0.81
CA ASP A 176 36.86 11.64 -0.15
C ASP A 176 35.90 11.03 0.89
N ALA A 177 34.71 11.63 1.06
CA ALA A 177 33.71 11.11 1.98
C ALA A 177 33.10 9.81 1.46
N ASP A 178 33.11 8.78 2.31
CA ASP A 178 32.68 7.40 2.02
C ASP A 178 31.62 6.87 2.99
N ASP A 179 31.20 7.68 3.97
CA ASP A 179 30.23 7.24 4.98
C ASP A 179 28.79 7.15 4.43
N PRO A 180 27.90 6.33 5.04
CA PRO A 180 26.50 6.27 4.66
C PRO A 180 25.80 7.64 4.73
N VAL A 181 24.95 7.94 3.75
CA VAL A 181 24.09 9.12 3.78
C VAL A 181 23.03 8.93 4.87
N SER A 182 22.90 9.92 5.75
CA SER A 182 21.97 9.88 6.88
C SER A 182 20.86 10.92 6.77
N GLN A 183 19.74 10.68 7.46
CA GLN A 183 18.62 11.62 7.57
C GLN A 183 19.07 13.04 7.94
N LEU A 184 18.54 14.04 7.23
CA LEU A 184 18.79 15.48 7.40
C LEU A 184 20.25 15.92 7.21
N HIS A 185 21.08 15.10 6.56
CA HIS A 185 22.40 15.54 6.11
C HIS A 185 22.30 16.59 5.00
N LYS A 186 23.34 17.44 4.93
CA LYS A 186 23.57 18.31 3.77
C LYS A 186 24.45 17.59 2.77
N CYS A 187 23.96 17.50 1.54
CA CYS A 187 24.64 16.88 0.42
C CYS A 187 24.56 17.75 -0.83
N ALA A 188 25.41 17.46 -1.80
CA ALA A 188 25.37 18.02 -3.14
C ALA A 188 25.28 16.88 -4.15
N PHE A 189 24.70 17.16 -5.31
CA PHE A 189 24.56 16.17 -6.37
C PHE A 189 25.40 16.62 -7.57
N HIS A 190 26.54 15.98 -7.75
CA HIS A 190 27.41 16.19 -8.90
C HIS A 190 26.86 15.46 -10.10
N LEU A 191 26.74 16.10 -11.26
CA LEU A 191 26.30 15.45 -12.48
C LEU A 191 27.44 14.58 -13.02
N LYS A 192 27.20 13.27 -13.12
CA LYS A 192 28.22 12.32 -13.58
C LYS A 192 28.64 12.66 -15.02
N ASP A 193 29.93 12.46 -15.32
CA ASP A 193 30.54 12.74 -16.63
C ASP A 193 30.52 14.21 -17.07
N THR A 194 30.37 15.13 -16.12
CA THR A 194 30.49 16.58 -16.35
C THR A 194 31.71 17.16 -15.63
N ASP A 195 32.19 18.32 -16.07
CA ASP A 195 33.26 19.04 -15.39
C ASP A 195 32.71 19.84 -14.21
N LYS A 196 32.64 19.18 -13.04
CA LYS A 196 32.30 19.79 -11.74
C LYS A 196 30.94 20.48 -11.74
N MET A 197 29.97 20.01 -12.54
CA MET A 197 28.64 20.59 -12.55
C MET A 197 27.79 19.97 -11.45
N TYR A 198 27.10 20.82 -10.69
CA TYR A 198 26.24 20.40 -9.60
C TYR A 198 24.78 20.78 -9.86
N LEU A 199 23.87 19.97 -9.34
CA LEU A 199 22.45 20.27 -9.31
C LEU A 199 22.19 21.44 -8.36
N CYS A 200 21.79 22.57 -8.93
CA CYS A 200 21.68 23.83 -8.21
C CYS A 200 20.29 24.44 -8.32
N LEU A 201 19.95 25.21 -7.29
CA LEU A 201 18.80 26.10 -7.27
C LEU A 201 19.14 27.48 -7.84
N SER A 202 18.32 28.01 -8.74
CA SER A 202 18.33 29.44 -9.08
C SER A 202 16.91 29.98 -9.00
N GLN A 203 16.63 30.73 -7.93
CA GLN A 203 15.28 31.17 -7.55
C GLN A 203 14.34 29.97 -7.39
N ASP A 204 13.44 29.74 -8.34
CA ASP A 204 12.50 28.61 -8.36
C ASP A 204 12.83 27.60 -9.48
N LYS A 205 13.97 27.76 -10.17
CA LYS A 205 14.42 26.88 -11.26
C LYS A 205 15.53 25.95 -10.82
N ILE A 206 15.56 24.75 -11.39
CA ILE A 206 16.68 23.83 -11.29
C ILE A 206 17.66 24.11 -12.43
N VAL A 207 18.92 24.32 -12.09
CA VAL A 207 19.99 24.66 -13.02
C VAL A 207 21.25 23.85 -12.72
N GLN A 208 22.21 23.84 -13.63
CA GLN A 208 23.52 23.24 -13.45
C GLN A 208 24.54 24.36 -13.32
N LEU A 209 25.32 24.37 -12.24
CA LEU A 209 26.38 25.36 -12.05
C LEU A 209 27.70 24.66 -11.72
N PRO A 210 28.84 25.17 -12.22
CA PRO A 210 30.15 24.61 -11.91
C PRO A 210 30.55 24.93 -10.47
N ALA A 211 31.28 24.01 -9.84
CA ALA A 211 31.99 24.28 -8.59
C ALA A 211 33.38 24.88 -8.84
N THR A 212 33.87 25.66 -7.88
CA THR A 212 35.23 26.18 -7.90
C THR A 212 36.18 25.17 -7.25
N ALA A 213 37.29 24.83 -7.92
CA ALA A 213 38.32 23.97 -7.33
C ALA A 213 38.95 24.65 -6.10
N CYS A 214 39.27 23.87 -5.06
CA CYS A 214 40.05 24.37 -3.94
C CYS A 214 41.55 24.17 -4.23
N GLU A 215 42.29 25.26 -4.43
CA GLU A 215 43.74 25.20 -4.72
C GLU A 215 44.54 24.54 -3.57
N ASP A 216 44.07 24.73 -2.33
CA ASP A 216 44.72 24.20 -1.13
C ASP A 216 44.50 22.69 -0.93
N ASN A 217 43.44 22.11 -1.53
CA ASN A 217 43.09 20.71 -1.31
C ASN A 217 42.29 20.12 -2.49
N LEU A 218 42.92 19.21 -3.22
CA LEU A 218 42.33 18.53 -4.39
C LEU A 218 41.10 17.65 -4.05
N ASN A 219 40.92 17.24 -2.80
CA ASN A 219 39.76 16.45 -2.37
C ASN A 219 38.56 17.34 -1.97
N ARG A 220 38.63 18.63 -2.30
CA ARG A 220 37.61 19.62 -1.93
C ARG A 220 37.22 20.48 -3.12
N GLU A 221 35.93 20.75 -3.21
CA GLU A 221 35.36 21.70 -4.16
C GLU A 221 34.49 22.70 -3.42
N ILE A 222 34.45 23.93 -3.90
CA ILE A 222 33.68 25.02 -3.32
C ILE A 222 32.42 25.18 -4.17
N ILE A 223 31.28 25.04 -3.51
CA ILE A 223 29.96 25.21 -4.11
C ILE A 223 29.25 26.42 -3.51
N THR A 224 28.24 26.91 -4.21
CA THR A 224 27.31 27.91 -3.69
C THR A 224 26.26 27.25 -2.80
N ASP A 225 25.65 28.04 -1.90
CA ASP A 225 24.54 27.57 -1.05
C ASP A 225 23.37 26.97 -1.85
N SER A 226 23.20 27.36 -3.11
CA SER A 226 22.18 26.82 -4.00
C SER A 226 22.38 25.35 -4.40
N ALA A 227 23.60 24.82 -4.28
CA ALA A 227 23.92 23.42 -4.59
C ALA A 227 23.79 22.50 -3.36
N ALA A 228 23.62 23.07 -2.17
CA ALA A 228 23.54 22.32 -0.91
C ALA A 228 22.09 21.91 -0.61
N TRP A 229 21.78 20.64 -0.78
CA TRP A 229 20.47 20.06 -0.51
C TRP A 229 20.47 19.35 0.84
N THR A 230 19.35 19.43 1.56
CA THR A 230 19.09 18.58 2.71
C THR A 230 18.23 17.41 2.26
N ILE A 231 18.68 16.19 2.55
CA ILE A 231 18.00 14.95 2.18
C ILE A 231 17.26 14.36 3.38
N ILE A 232 16.06 13.85 3.15
CA ILE A 232 15.25 13.18 4.16
C ILE A 232 14.38 12.10 3.51
N SER A 233 14.30 10.92 4.12
CA SER A 233 13.39 9.87 3.68
C SER A 233 11.92 10.26 3.94
N THR A 234 11.05 9.85 3.03
CA THR A 234 9.62 10.17 3.05
C THR A 234 8.79 8.91 2.90
N ASP A 235 7.60 8.92 3.49
CA ASP A 235 6.66 7.79 3.44
C ASP A 235 5.23 8.29 3.14
N ARG A 236 4.36 7.39 2.69
CA ARG A 236 2.98 7.67 2.28
C ARG A 236 2.01 6.70 2.94
N ALA A 237 0.99 7.23 3.59
CA ALA A 237 -0.20 6.49 3.98
C ALA A 237 -1.31 6.81 2.97
N GLU A 238 -1.92 5.77 2.40
CA GLU A 238 -2.96 5.91 1.40
C GLU A 238 -4.21 5.14 1.82
N TYR A 239 -5.36 5.80 1.68
CA TYR A 239 -6.67 5.29 2.07
C TYR A 239 -7.63 5.49 0.92
N ARG A 240 -8.32 4.43 0.50
CA ARG A 240 -9.27 4.46 -0.61
C ARG A 240 -10.60 3.88 -0.15
N TRP A 241 -11.67 4.64 -0.33
CA TRP A 241 -13.02 4.17 -0.06
C TRP A 241 -14.01 4.78 -1.05
N PHE A 242 -15.17 4.16 -1.14
CA PHE A 242 -16.31 4.65 -1.89
C PHE A 242 -17.59 4.46 -1.07
N GLU A 243 -18.38 5.53 -0.97
CA GLU A 243 -19.66 5.52 -0.28
C GLU A 243 -20.78 5.31 -1.31
N SER A 244 -21.41 4.13 -1.34
CA SER A 244 -22.50 3.84 -2.30
C SER A 244 -23.67 4.82 -2.19
N SER A 245 -23.89 5.42 -1.02
CA SER A 245 -24.89 6.48 -0.79
C SER A 245 -24.65 7.75 -1.61
N GLN A 246 -23.48 7.93 -2.22
CA GLN A 246 -23.21 9.05 -3.13
C GLN A 246 -23.83 8.85 -4.51
N LEU A 247 -24.25 7.64 -4.86
CA LEU A 247 -24.93 7.36 -6.12
C LEU A 247 -26.39 7.83 -6.05
N SER A 248 -26.85 8.52 -7.08
CA SER A 248 -28.28 8.79 -7.23
C SER A 248 -29.02 7.55 -7.74
N VAL A 249 -30.29 7.40 -7.37
CA VAL A 249 -31.16 6.32 -7.90
C VAL A 249 -31.21 6.34 -9.42
N ALA A 250 -31.14 7.53 -10.03
CA ALA A 250 -31.10 7.69 -11.49
C ALA A 250 -29.79 7.18 -12.11
N GLU A 251 -28.64 7.38 -11.47
CA GLU A 251 -27.36 6.81 -11.93
C GLU A 251 -27.36 5.29 -11.79
N VAL A 252 -27.84 4.75 -10.67
CA VAL A 252 -27.90 3.30 -10.48
C VAL A 252 -28.83 2.64 -11.51
N SER A 253 -29.98 3.26 -11.78
CA SER A 253 -30.96 2.74 -12.76
C SER A 253 -30.41 2.62 -14.19
N LYS A 254 -29.43 3.45 -14.58
CA LYS A 254 -28.75 3.35 -15.88
C LYS A 254 -27.99 2.04 -16.03
N TYR A 255 -27.43 1.52 -14.94
CA TYR A 255 -26.67 0.28 -14.94
C TYR A 255 -27.54 -0.96 -14.70
N THR A 256 -28.65 -0.84 -13.96
CA THR A 256 -29.60 -1.96 -13.73
C THR A 256 -30.33 -2.42 -15.00
N THR A 257 -30.48 -1.52 -15.99
CA THR A 257 -31.20 -1.81 -17.25
C THR A 257 -30.37 -2.69 -18.20
N VAL A 258 -29.03 -2.71 -18.05
CA VAL A 258 -28.14 -3.46 -18.95
C VAL A 258 -28.12 -4.95 -18.63
N THR A 259 -28.27 -5.34 -17.35
CA THR A 259 -28.25 -6.75 -16.92
C THR A 259 -29.53 -7.53 -17.26
N SER A 260 -30.61 -6.83 -17.62
CA SER A 260 -31.91 -7.45 -17.96
C SER A 260 -32.19 -7.54 -19.47
N GLY A 261 -31.28 -7.06 -20.33
CA GLY A 261 -31.44 -7.02 -21.79
C GLY A 261 -30.90 -8.24 -22.56
N ALA A 262 -30.23 -9.20 -21.92
CA ALA A 262 -29.57 -10.33 -22.60
C ALA A 262 -30.42 -11.62 -22.65
N ALA A 263 -31.75 -11.52 -22.59
CA ALA A 263 -32.63 -12.67 -22.80
C ALA A 263 -33.90 -12.27 -23.57
N ILE A 264 -33.81 -12.23 -24.90
CA ILE A 264 -34.99 -12.32 -25.77
C ILE A 264 -34.65 -13.12 -27.03
N ASN A 265 -35.08 -14.39 -27.03
CA ASN A 265 -35.70 -15.01 -28.20
C ASN A 265 -36.45 -16.28 -27.76
N ALA A 266 -37.68 -16.11 -27.29
CA ALA A 266 -38.77 -17.08 -27.45
C ALA A 266 -40.10 -16.34 -27.21
N GLY A 267 -41.02 -16.46 -28.15
CA GLY A 267 -42.25 -15.67 -28.20
C GLY A 267 -43.31 -16.02 -27.16
N ALA A 268 -44.46 -15.36 -27.36
CA ALA A 268 -45.75 -15.49 -26.69
C ALA A 268 -45.98 -14.58 -25.46
N ALA A 269 -46.66 -13.47 -25.78
CA ALA A 269 -47.72 -12.81 -25.02
C ALA A 269 -47.86 -13.14 -23.53
N GLY A 270 -47.35 -12.23 -22.70
CA GLY A 270 -47.73 -12.08 -21.30
C GLY A 270 -47.16 -10.76 -20.80
N ALA A 271 -48.01 -9.75 -20.64
CA ALA A 271 -47.64 -8.48 -20.02
C ALA A 271 -47.38 -8.72 -18.52
N ALA A 272 -46.19 -9.21 -18.18
CA ALA A 272 -45.69 -9.18 -16.82
C ALA A 272 -45.09 -7.78 -16.60
N SER A 273 -45.76 -7.00 -15.74
CA SER A 273 -45.24 -5.73 -15.24
C SER A 273 -43.81 -5.92 -14.74
N VAL A 274 -42.86 -5.21 -15.33
CA VAL A 274 -41.51 -5.04 -14.78
C VAL A 274 -41.70 -4.51 -13.37
N SER A 275 -41.49 -5.37 -12.36
CA SER A 275 -41.54 -4.96 -10.97
C SER A 275 -40.45 -3.92 -10.78
N ASN A 276 -40.86 -2.69 -10.54
CA ASN A 276 -39.99 -1.59 -10.19
C ASN A 276 -39.42 -1.90 -8.79
N CYS A 277 -38.43 -2.79 -8.72
CA CYS A 277 -37.76 -3.12 -7.47
C CYS A 277 -37.05 -1.84 -7.00
N PRO A 278 -37.43 -1.26 -5.85
CA PRO A 278 -36.77 -0.06 -5.37
C PRO A 278 -35.30 -0.38 -5.13
N VAL A 279 -34.41 0.30 -5.85
CA VAL A 279 -32.97 0.24 -5.61
C VAL A 279 -32.74 0.81 -4.22
N ASN A 280 -32.54 -0.08 -3.24
CA ASN A 280 -32.25 0.33 -1.88
C ASN A 280 -30.74 0.56 -1.74
N ILE A 281 -30.34 1.84 -1.72
CA ILE A 281 -28.95 2.22 -1.53
C ILE A 281 -28.65 2.15 -0.03
N PRO A 282 -27.65 1.35 0.42
CA PRO A 282 -27.30 1.24 1.82
C PRO A 282 -26.99 2.61 2.44
N VAL A 283 -27.58 2.87 3.61
CA VAL A 283 -27.30 4.09 4.38
C VAL A 283 -26.10 3.83 5.27
N ILE A 284 -25.07 4.67 5.12
CA ILE A 284 -23.84 4.57 5.89
C ILE A 284 -24.08 5.11 7.30
N THR A 285 -23.85 4.26 8.30
CA THR A 285 -24.25 4.50 9.69
C THR A 285 -23.13 5.05 10.57
N GLY A 286 -21.90 5.17 10.06
CA GLY A 286 -20.75 5.65 10.82
C GLY A 286 -19.59 6.16 9.94
N PRO A 287 -18.49 6.62 10.56
CA PRO A 287 -17.31 7.08 9.84
C PRO A 287 -16.73 5.97 8.95
N VAL A 288 -16.02 6.33 7.89
CA VAL A 288 -15.41 5.35 6.97
C VAL A 288 -14.18 4.68 7.58
N THR A 289 -13.66 5.21 8.69
CA THR A 289 -12.52 4.67 9.41
C THR A 289 -12.95 3.74 10.57
N PRO A 290 -12.13 2.78 11.00
CA PRO A 290 -10.80 2.42 10.46
C PRO A 290 -10.90 1.86 9.03
N VAL A 291 -10.07 2.37 8.12
CA VAL A 291 -10.02 1.88 6.73
C VAL A 291 -9.19 0.60 6.71
N PRO A 292 -9.72 -0.53 6.23
CA PRO A 292 -8.96 -1.76 6.09
C PRO A 292 -7.89 -1.60 5.01
N LEU A 293 -6.66 -1.99 5.30
CA LEU A 293 -5.54 -1.94 4.37
C LEU A 293 -5.05 -3.35 4.09
N VAL A 294 -5.08 -3.78 2.82
CA VAL A 294 -4.52 -5.08 2.42
C VAL A 294 -3.07 -4.86 2.00
N ARG A 295 -2.15 -5.58 2.62
CA ARG A 295 -0.72 -5.52 2.33
C ARG A 295 -0.27 -6.66 1.42
N ASP A 296 -0.82 -7.84 1.63
CA ASP A 296 -0.42 -9.07 0.93
C ASP A 296 -1.62 -10.01 0.79
N ILE A 297 -1.60 -10.83 -0.27
CA ILE A 297 -2.61 -11.85 -0.53
C ILE A 297 -1.89 -13.17 -0.80
N ARG A 298 -2.35 -14.23 -0.15
CA ARG A 298 -1.82 -15.59 -0.32
C ARG A 298 -2.95 -16.53 -0.68
N VAL A 299 -2.65 -17.50 -1.54
CA VAL A 299 -3.63 -18.48 -1.99
C VAL A 299 -3.14 -19.85 -1.57
N ASN A 300 -4.01 -20.58 -0.88
CA ASN A 300 -3.76 -21.93 -0.41
C ASN A 300 -4.77 -22.88 -1.05
N GLY A 301 -4.29 -24.07 -1.44
CA GLY A 301 -5.10 -25.06 -2.13
C GLY A 301 -5.27 -24.78 -3.62
N GLY A 302 -6.19 -25.50 -4.24
CA GLY A 302 -6.52 -25.40 -5.66
C GLY A 302 -7.78 -26.19 -5.97
N GLY A 303 -8.39 -25.96 -7.14
CA GLY A 303 -9.67 -26.58 -7.44
C GLY A 303 -10.81 -26.00 -6.60
N ASP A 304 -11.73 -26.87 -6.18
CA ASP A 304 -12.94 -26.51 -5.45
C ASP A 304 -12.69 -25.96 -4.03
N VAL A 305 -11.48 -26.13 -3.50
CA VAL A 305 -11.10 -25.77 -2.12
C VAL A 305 -10.09 -24.62 -2.06
N ALA A 306 -9.96 -23.86 -3.14
CA ALA A 306 -9.07 -22.71 -3.15
C ALA A 306 -9.51 -21.68 -2.11
N MET A 307 -8.59 -21.33 -1.21
CA MET A 307 -8.80 -20.35 -0.15
C MET A 307 -7.78 -19.23 -0.28
N MET A 308 -8.22 -18.01 -0.05
CA MET A 308 -7.39 -16.82 -0.10
C MET A 308 -7.25 -16.20 1.29
N GLU A 309 -6.02 -15.94 1.68
CA GLU A 309 -5.64 -15.21 2.90
C GLU A 309 -5.30 -13.77 2.54
N LEU A 310 -5.98 -12.82 3.18
CA LEU A 310 -5.67 -11.39 3.07
C LEU A 310 -4.97 -10.96 4.34
N ILE A 311 -3.74 -10.46 4.19
CA ILE A 311 -2.91 -9.99 5.30
C ILE A 311 -2.84 -8.48 5.24
N GLY A 312 -3.11 -7.82 6.37
CA GLY A 312 -3.29 -6.38 6.38
C GLY A 312 -3.43 -5.77 7.77
N GLU A 313 -4.19 -4.68 7.84
CA GLU A 313 -4.47 -3.92 9.05
C GLU A 313 -5.94 -3.46 9.06
N ASN A 314 -6.49 -3.24 10.25
CA ASN A 314 -7.85 -2.71 10.48
C ASN A 314 -8.99 -3.57 9.91
N PHE A 315 -8.81 -4.88 9.81
CA PHE A 315 -9.91 -5.77 9.47
C PHE A 315 -10.91 -5.90 10.62
N SER A 316 -12.14 -6.29 10.30
CA SER A 316 -13.21 -6.46 11.27
C SER A 316 -14.20 -7.51 10.77
N PRO A 317 -15.02 -8.12 11.64
CA PRO A 317 -16.07 -9.05 11.24
C PRO A 317 -17.13 -8.45 10.30
N ARG A 318 -17.13 -7.12 10.14
CA ARG A 318 -18.08 -6.37 9.30
C ARG A 318 -17.61 -6.23 7.85
N HIS A 319 -16.41 -6.70 7.52
CA HIS A 319 -15.88 -6.69 6.17
C HIS A 319 -16.17 -8.02 5.46
N GLN A 320 -16.53 -7.93 4.19
CA GLN A 320 -16.65 -9.04 3.26
C GLN A 320 -15.69 -8.81 2.09
N VAL A 321 -14.96 -9.84 1.69
CA VAL A 321 -14.09 -9.81 0.51
C VAL A 321 -14.94 -10.01 -0.73
N TRP A 322 -14.67 -9.22 -1.76
CA TRP A 322 -15.32 -9.28 -3.06
C TRP A 322 -14.26 -9.42 -4.15
N PHE A 323 -14.54 -10.30 -5.10
CA PHE A 323 -13.75 -10.51 -6.31
C PHE A 323 -14.49 -9.85 -7.46
N GLY A 324 -14.07 -8.66 -7.88
CA GLY A 324 -14.88 -7.82 -8.76
C GLY A 324 -16.26 -7.57 -8.15
N GLU A 325 -17.29 -8.09 -8.81
CA GLU A 325 -18.70 -7.96 -8.39
C GLU A 325 -19.21 -9.16 -7.58
N VAL A 326 -18.38 -10.21 -7.41
CA VAL A 326 -18.77 -11.46 -6.75
C VAL A 326 -18.38 -11.42 -5.27
N PRO A 327 -19.35 -11.44 -4.33
CA PRO A 327 -19.07 -11.50 -2.90
C PRO A 327 -18.56 -12.89 -2.51
N ALA A 328 -17.42 -12.95 -1.83
CA ALA A 328 -16.87 -14.20 -1.31
C ALA A 328 -17.34 -14.47 0.12
N GLN A 329 -17.48 -15.76 0.45
CA GLN A 329 -17.63 -16.17 1.84
C GLN A 329 -16.35 -15.82 2.60
N THR A 330 -16.48 -14.93 3.58
CA THR A 330 -15.35 -14.36 4.33
C THR A 330 -15.39 -14.77 5.80
N PHE A 331 -14.23 -15.12 6.34
CA PHE A 331 -13.99 -15.50 7.72
C PHE A 331 -12.99 -14.53 8.36
N TYR A 332 -13.43 -13.83 9.40
CA TYR A 332 -12.57 -12.97 10.20
C TYR A 332 -11.74 -13.80 11.17
N ARG A 333 -10.41 -13.56 11.21
CA ARG A 333 -9.52 -14.15 12.21
C ARG A 333 -9.08 -13.11 13.23
N CYS A 334 -8.50 -12.02 12.77
CA CYS A 334 -8.09 -10.89 13.60
C CYS A 334 -8.01 -9.61 12.75
N GLU A 335 -7.63 -8.48 13.35
CA GLU A 335 -7.51 -7.18 12.67
C GLU A 335 -6.46 -7.17 11.55
N GLU A 336 -5.62 -8.20 11.47
CA GLU A 336 -4.54 -8.33 10.47
C GLU A 336 -4.76 -9.48 9.48
N LEU A 337 -5.78 -10.32 9.67
CA LEU A 337 -6.02 -11.50 8.84
C LEU A 337 -7.51 -11.75 8.55
N LEU A 338 -7.85 -11.81 7.26
CA LEU A 338 -9.10 -12.36 6.73
C LEU A 338 -8.82 -13.60 5.89
N LEU A 339 -9.73 -14.56 5.92
CA LEU A 339 -9.75 -15.69 5.00
C LEU A 339 -11.01 -15.63 4.16
N CYS A 340 -10.96 -16.07 2.92
CA CYS A 340 -12.17 -16.26 2.12
C CYS A 340 -12.01 -17.42 1.14
N PHE A 341 -13.12 -18.03 0.73
CA PHE A 341 -13.10 -18.96 -0.40
C PHE A 341 -12.93 -18.17 -1.70
N VAL A 342 -12.12 -18.70 -2.61
CA VAL A 342 -12.05 -18.18 -3.97
C VAL A 342 -13.33 -18.62 -4.71
N PRO A 343 -14.15 -17.67 -5.21
CA PRO A 343 -15.37 -18.01 -5.94
C PRO A 343 -15.08 -18.86 -7.18
N ASP A 344 -16.02 -19.72 -7.55
CA ASP A 344 -15.92 -20.45 -8.81
C ASP A 344 -16.11 -19.49 -10.00
N ILE A 345 -15.49 -19.80 -11.15
CA ILE A 345 -15.60 -18.94 -12.33
C ILE A 345 -17.05 -18.80 -12.82
N SER A 346 -17.88 -19.81 -12.60
CA SER A 346 -19.30 -19.78 -12.96
C SER A 346 -20.10 -18.70 -12.22
N GLU A 347 -19.59 -18.21 -11.09
CA GLU A 347 -20.19 -17.10 -10.35
C GLU A 347 -20.04 -15.76 -11.07
N PHE A 348 -19.00 -15.62 -11.91
CA PHE A 348 -18.80 -14.45 -12.77
C PHE A 348 -19.56 -14.59 -14.09
N PHE A 349 -19.47 -15.76 -14.71
CA PHE A 349 -20.08 -16.05 -16.01
C PHE A 349 -20.75 -17.43 -15.96
N ARG A 350 -22.08 -17.47 -15.86
CA ARG A 350 -22.85 -18.71 -15.67
C ARG A 350 -22.61 -19.77 -16.75
N GLU A 351 -22.17 -19.38 -17.94
CA GLU A 351 -21.88 -20.28 -19.06
C GLU A 351 -20.46 -20.84 -19.04
N TRP A 352 -19.58 -20.30 -18.19
CA TRP A 352 -18.18 -20.72 -18.13
C TRP A 352 -18.02 -21.87 -17.14
N THR A 353 -17.42 -22.96 -17.62
CA THR A 353 -17.08 -24.15 -16.81
C THR A 353 -15.58 -24.28 -16.57
N PHE A 354 -14.77 -23.54 -17.33
CA PHE A 354 -13.33 -23.40 -17.16
C PHE A 354 -12.87 -22.14 -17.88
N ILE A 355 -11.64 -21.70 -17.56
CA ILE A 355 -11.08 -20.46 -18.06
C ILE A 355 -10.14 -20.77 -19.23
N GLN A 356 -10.37 -20.09 -20.36
CA GLN A 356 -9.52 -20.24 -21.55
C GLN A 356 -8.40 -19.19 -21.61
N GLN A 357 -8.60 -18.03 -20.98
CA GLN A 357 -7.62 -16.94 -20.90
C GLN A 357 -7.61 -16.36 -19.49
N ALA A 358 -6.42 -15.98 -19.00
CA ALA A 358 -6.27 -15.45 -17.66
C ALA A 358 -7.27 -14.30 -17.38
N LEU A 359 -8.05 -14.44 -16.32
CA LEU A 359 -9.02 -13.44 -15.88
C LEU A 359 -8.50 -12.77 -14.62
N GLU A 360 -8.22 -11.47 -14.73
CA GLU A 360 -7.78 -10.65 -13.61
C GLU A 360 -8.97 -9.91 -13.01
N VAL A 361 -9.21 -10.09 -11.72
CA VAL A 361 -10.32 -9.47 -10.99
C VAL A 361 -9.79 -8.61 -9.83
N PRO A 362 -10.33 -7.40 -9.61
CA PRO A 362 -9.92 -6.58 -8.48
C PRO A 362 -10.45 -7.14 -7.17
N ILE A 363 -9.63 -7.11 -6.12
CA ILE A 363 -10.03 -7.48 -4.78
C ILE A 363 -10.49 -6.24 -4.03
N THR A 364 -11.70 -6.28 -3.45
CA THR A 364 -12.24 -5.19 -2.64
C THR A 364 -12.77 -5.71 -1.32
N LEU A 365 -12.82 -4.84 -0.30
CA LEU A 365 -13.46 -5.13 0.97
C LEU A 365 -14.71 -4.27 1.08
N VAL A 366 -15.85 -4.92 1.27
CA VAL A 366 -17.14 -4.23 1.42
C VAL A 366 -17.58 -4.36 2.87
N ARG A 367 -17.90 -3.22 3.48
CA ARG A 367 -18.44 -3.15 4.85
C ARG A 367 -19.93 -3.45 4.82
N HIS A 368 -20.47 -4.03 5.90
CA HIS A 368 -21.90 -4.36 6.04
C HIS A 368 -22.89 -3.22 5.73
N ASP A 369 -22.48 -1.96 5.80
CA ASP A 369 -23.28 -0.77 5.49
C ASP A 369 -23.03 -0.20 4.08
N GLY A 370 -22.33 -0.94 3.22
CA GLY A 370 -22.14 -0.62 1.80
C GLY A 370 -20.89 0.20 1.46
N VAL A 371 -20.04 0.55 2.42
CA VAL A 371 -18.75 1.21 2.12
C VAL A 371 -17.81 0.23 1.44
N ILE A 372 -17.27 0.61 0.28
CA ILE A 372 -16.34 -0.21 -0.50
C ILE A 372 -14.92 0.33 -0.30
N TYR A 373 -13.99 -0.53 0.07
CA TYR A 373 -12.57 -0.23 0.20
C TYR A 373 -11.79 -0.95 -0.90
N SER A 374 -11.12 -0.19 -1.74
CA SER A 374 -10.24 -0.77 -2.78
C SER A 374 -8.95 -1.26 -2.13
N SER A 375 -8.62 -2.54 -2.32
CA SER A 375 -7.33 -3.07 -1.87
C SER A 375 -6.16 -2.61 -2.75
N GLY A 376 -6.44 -2.23 -4.00
CA GLY A 376 -5.42 -1.99 -5.03
C GLY A 376 -4.75 -3.26 -5.56
N LEU A 377 -5.18 -4.43 -5.11
CA LEU A 377 -4.68 -5.74 -5.55
C LEU A 377 -5.69 -6.42 -6.45
N THR A 378 -5.19 -7.31 -7.30
CA THR A 378 -5.97 -8.15 -8.19
C THR A 378 -5.70 -9.62 -7.90
N PHE A 379 -6.66 -10.47 -8.22
CA PHE A 379 -6.52 -11.91 -8.24
C PHE A 379 -6.62 -12.39 -9.68
N THR A 380 -5.72 -13.27 -10.10
CA THR A 380 -5.71 -13.82 -11.45
C THR A 380 -6.15 -15.26 -11.42
N TYR A 381 -7.26 -15.55 -12.11
CA TYR A 381 -7.61 -16.92 -12.43
C TYR A 381 -6.83 -17.35 -13.68
N HIS A 382 -6.07 -18.44 -13.57
CA HIS A 382 -5.28 -18.96 -14.68
C HIS A 382 -6.08 -19.94 -15.56
N PRO A 383 -5.77 -20.01 -16.87
CA PRO A 383 -6.42 -20.97 -17.76
C PRO A 383 -6.19 -22.42 -17.34
N GLU A 384 -7.16 -23.26 -17.67
CA GLU A 384 -7.13 -24.68 -17.38
C GLU A 384 -7.28 -25.50 -18.65
N ALA A 385 -6.69 -26.68 -18.69
CA ALA A 385 -6.66 -27.55 -19.88
C ALA A 385 -8.04 -28.14 -20.25
N GLY A 386 -9.10 -27.83 -19.50
CA GLY A 386 -10.48 -28.25 -19.76
C GLY A 386 -11.38 -28.12 -18.52
N PRO A 387 -12.64 -28.59 -18.59
CA PRO A 387 -13.55 -28.60 -17.47
C PRO A 387 -12.99 -29.40 -16.29
N ARG A 388 -13.00 -28.82 -15.08
CA ARG A 388 -12.63 -29.55 -13.87
C ARG A 388 -13.69 -30.59 -13.51
N SER A 389 -13.24 -31.80 -13.14
CA SER A 389 -14.07 -32.72 -12.38
C SER A 389 -14.16 -32.22 -10.95
N HIS A 390 -15.30 -31.63 -10.57
CA HIS A 390 -15.52 -31.13 -9.21
C HIS A 390 -15.48 -32.28 -8.19
N CYS A 391 -14.82 -32.05 -7.05
CA CYS A 391 -14.80 -32.94 -5.90
C CYS A 391 -16.06 -32.71 -5.06
N GLN A 392 -17.11 -33.50 -5.34
CA GLN A 392 -18.41 -33.39 -4.67
C GLN A 392 -18.33 -33.37 -3.12
N PRO A 393 -17.51 -34.23 -2.45
CA PRO A 393 -17.34 -34.16 -0.99
C PRO A 393 -16.78 -32.82 -0.51
N ALA A 394 -15.84 -32.23 -1.27
CA ALA A 394 -15.24 -30.95 -0.91
C ALA A 394 -16.24 -29.79 -1.03
N LEU A 395 -17.07 -29.81 -2.08
CA LEU A 395 -18.15 -28.83 -2.24
C LEU A 395 -19.20 -28.93 -1.12
N GLU A 396 -19.51 -30.13 -0.65
CA GLU A 396 -20.44 -30.33 0.47
C GLU A 396 -19.89 -29.77 1.79
N ILE A 397 -18.60 -29.97 2.05
CA ILE A 397 -17.91 -29.39 3.21
C ILE A 397 -17.96 -27.86 3.17
N ILE A 398 -17.68 -27.26 2.00
CA ILE A 398 -17.72 -25.81 1.83
C ILE A 398 -19.13 -25.28 2.05
N LYS A 399 -20.15 -25.93 1.47
CA LYS A 399 -21.56 -25.58 1.69
C LYS A 399 -21.94 -25.66 3.17
N ALA A 400 -21.50 -26.70 3.89
CA ALA A 400 -21.74 -26.82 5.32
C ALA A 400 -21.04 -25.72 6.13
N ALA A 401 -19.79 -25.37 5.78
CA ALA A 401 -19.06 -24.28 6.41
C ALA A 401 -19.73 -22.92 6.18
N ILE A 402 -20.20 -22.65 4.95
CA ILE A 402 -20.98 -21.45 4.59
C ILE A 402 -22.29 -21.40 5.39
N ALA A 403 -23.03 -22.51 5.45
CA ALA A 403 -24.29 -22.60 6.18
C ALA A 403 -24.09 -22.33 7.68
N SER A 404 -23.05 -22.93 8.28
CA SER A 404 -22.70 -22.70 9.68
C SER A 404 -22.32 -21.23 9.94
N ALA A 405 -21.49 -20.63 9.08
CA ALA A 405 -21.07 -19.24 9.23
C ALA A 405 -22.25 -18.26 9.06
N THR A 406 -23.20 -18.58 8.20
CA THR A 406 -24.43 -17.79 8.01
C THR A 406 -25.36 -17.90 9.22
N ALA A 407 -25.51 -19.10 9.78
CA ALA A 407 -26.30 -19.32 10.99
C ALA A 407 -25.75 -18.54 12.21
N SER A 408 -24.43 -18.45 12.35
CA SER A 408 -23.78 -17.66 13.41
C SER A 408 -23.98 -16.14 13.26
N LYS A 409 -24.27 -15.63 12.05
CA LYS A 409 -24.59 -14.21 11.81
C LYS A 409 -26.05 -13.85 12.11
N LEU A 410 -26.94 -14.83 12.21
CA LEU A 410 -28.40 -14.63 12.39
C LEU A 410 -28.87 -14.71 13.85
N SER A 411 -27.99 -14.97 14.82
CA SER A 411 -28.33 -14.90 16.24
C SER A 411 -28.28 -13.45 16.76
N PRO A 412 -29.36 -12.88 17.31
CA PRO A 412 -29.35 -11.50 17.81
C PRO A 412 -28.39 -11.34 18.99
N GLU A 413 -27.51 -10.35 18.94
CA GLU A 413 -26.72 -9.88 20.08
C GLU A 413 -27.67 -9.42 21.21
N LYS A 414 -27.70 -10.18 22.31
CA LYS A 414 -28.33 -9.73 23.56
C LYS A 414 -27.34 -8.84 24.30
N ILE A 415 -27.23 -7.58 23.89
CA ILE A 415 -26.54 -6.55 24.66
C ILE A 415 -27.39 -6.22 25.89
N LEU A 416 -26.97 -6.68 27.06
CA LEU A 416 -27.49 -6.21 28.34
C LEU A 416 -26.99 -4.78 28.58
N SER A 417 -27.89 -3.81 28.42
CA SER A 417 -27.73 -2.45 28.93
C SER A 417 -27.89 -2.44 30.45
N ALA A 418 -26.80 -2.31 31.19
CA ALA A 418 -26.87 -1.96 32.61
C ALA A 418 -27.11 -0.44 32.73
N SER A 419 -28.38 -0.06 32.87
CA SER A 419 -28.80 1.25 33.34
C SER A 419 -28.66 1.31 34.86
N THR A 420 -27.64 1.98 35.36
CA THR A 420 -27.50 2.27 36.79
C THR A 420 -28.29 3.52 37.14
N SER A 421 -29.54 3.34 37.60
CA SER A 421 -30.29 4.36 38.34
C SER A 421 -30.50 3.85 39.76
N HIS A 422 -29.73 4.36 40.72
CA HIS A 422 -30.11 4.23 42.13
C HIS A 422 -29.90 5.55 42.86
N SER A 423 -31.06 6.09 43.23
CA SER A 423 -31.34 7.12 44.21
C SER A 423 -30.67 6.79 45.56
N ALA A 424 -30.08 7.81 46.18
CA ALA A 424 -29.67 7.78 47.58
C ALA A 424 -30.89 7.55 48.50
N PRO A 425 -30.65 6.99 49.70
CA PRO A 425 -30.82 7.86 50.85
C PRO A 425 -29.65 7.83 51.84
N SER A 426 -29.57 8.96 52.53
CA SER A 426 -28.69 9.40 53.60
C SER A 426 -28.61 8.49 54.83
N GLY A 427 -27.43 8.46 55.45
CA GLY A 427 -27.24 8.04 56.85
C GLY A 427 -25.76 8.14 57.29
N SER A 428 -25.46 9.18 58.06
CA SER A 428 -24.40 9.37 59.09
C SER A 428 -23.62 8.12 59.56
N GLU A 429 -22.37 8.12 60.04
CA GLU A 429 -21.31 9.07 60.39
C GLU A 429 -20.14 8.18 60.89
N THR A 430 -18.93 8.76 61.01
CA THR A 430 -17.86 8.43 62.00
C THR A 430 -16.96 7.17 61.87
N SER A 431 -15.69 7.47 61.51
CA SER A 431 -14.39 7.10 62.13
C SER A 431 -13.86 5.66 62.30
N ALA A 432 -12.62 5.53 61.79
CA ALA A 432 -11.39 5.05 62.46
C ALA A 432 -10.95 3.57 62.40
N SER A 433 -9.70 3.44 61.92
CA SER A 433 -8.57 2.63 62.42
C SER A 433 -8.58 1.08 62.41
N VAL A 434 -7.61 0.55 61.64
CA VAL A 434 -6.52 -0.37 62.05
C VAL A 434 -6.82 -1.88 62.26
N ASP A 435 -5.85 -2.67 61.76
CA ASP A 435 -5.47 -4.07 62.06
C ASP A 435 -6.02 -5.27 61.23
N LEU A 436 -5.05 -5.98 60.63
CA LEU A 436 -5.02 -7.42 60.32
C LEU A 436 -4.77 -8.21 61.63
N PRO A 437 -5.23 -9.47 61.82
CA PRO A 437 -4.51 -10.62 61.22
C PRO A 437 -5.27 -11.98 61.07
N THR A 438 -4.63 -12.90 60.32
CA THR A 438 -4.59 -14.39 60.44
C THR A 438 -5.85 -15.26 60.50
N GLY A 439 -5.93 -16.30 59.63
CA GLY A 439 -6.74 -17.50 59.92
C GLY A 439 -7.16 -18.40 58.74
N SER A 440 -6.23 -19.21 58.23
CA SER A 440 -6.36 -20.58 57.68
C SER A 440 -7.70 -21.12 57.10
N ALA A 441 -7.62 -21.47 55.81
CA ALA A 441 -8.08 -22.70 55.13
C ALA A 441 -9.59 -23.02 54.99
N HIS A 442 -10.08 -22.98 53.73
CA HIS A 442 -10.67 -24.13 53.03
C HIS A 442 -10.85 -23.81 51.53
N TYR A 443 -10.15 -24.55 50.67
CA TYR A 443 -10.41 -24.61 49.22
C TYR A 443 -11.56 -25.58 48.95
N PRO A 444 -12.43 -25.28 47.98
CA PRO A 444 -12.72 -26.25 46.94
C PRO A 444 -12.51 -25.68 45.54
N SER A 445 -11.60 -26.32 44.81
CA SER A 445 -11.73 -26.79 43.43
C SER A 445 -12.51 -25.95 42.40
N TYR A 446 -11.74 -25.43 41.45
CA TYR A 446 -12.14 -24.95 40.13
C TYR A 446 -12.99 -25.95 39.35
N SER A 447 -14.06 -25.45 38.72
CA SER A 447 -14.75 -26.10 37.60
C SER A 447 -14.63 -25.26 36.33
N THR A 448 -13.76 -25.74 35.45
CA THR A 448 -13.74 -25.78 33.97
C THR A 448 -14.09 -24.54 33.11
N PRO A 449 -13.26 -24.25 32.08
CA PRO A 449 -13.52 -23.25 31.06
C PRO A 449 -14.51 -23.74 29.98
N ILE A 450 -15.21 -22.79 29.40
CA ILE A 450 -16.11 -22.95 28.24
C ILE A 450 -15.26 -23.36 27.03
N ALA A 451 -15.59 -24.51 26.45
CA ALA A 451 -14.96 -25.06 25.26
C ALA A 451 -15.37 -24.27 24.01
N GLU A 452 -14.43 -23.56 23.42
CA GLU A 452 -14.53 -23.05 22.05
C GLU A 452 -14.21 -24.18 21.05
N ASN A 453 -14.99 -24.25 19.97
CA ASN A 453 -14.86 -25.23 18.89
C ASN A 453 -13.54 -25.05 18.10
N SER A 454 -12.46 -25.60 18.65
CA SER A 454 -11.13 -25.73 18.02
C SER A 454 -10.97 -27.03 17.20
N GLU A 455 -11.90 -27.99 17.30
CA GLU A 455 -11.66 -29.35 16.78
C GLU A 455 -11.85 -29.51 15.26
N LEU A 456 -12.68 -28.68 14.61
CA LEU A 456 -12.93 -28.79 13.16
C LEU A 456 -11.81 -28.18 12.30
N LEU A 457 -10.97 -27.30 12.85
CA LEU A 457 -9.80 -26.75 12.14
C LEU A 457 -8.51 -27.51 12.47
N GLN A 458 -8.40 -28.08 13.67
CA GLN A 458 -7.25 -28.91 14.06
C GLN A 458 -7.17 -30.21 13.24
N SER A 459 -8.32 -30.81 12.90
CA SER A 459 -8.41 -32.03 12.10
C SER A 459 -8.02 -31.85 10.63
N TYR A 460 -8.03 -30.62 10.11
CA TYR A 460 -7.53 -30.30 8.76
C TYR A 460 -6.00 -30.12 8.72
N LEU A 461 -5.40 -29.62 9.80
CA LEU A 461 -3.95 -29.38 9.86
C LEU A 461 -3.14 -30.65 10.18
N THR A 462 -3.75 -31.68 10.78
CA THR A 462 -3.07 -32.94 11.14
C THR A 462 -2.89 -33.95 10.00
N HIS A 463 -3.46 -33.70 8.80
CA HIS A 463 -3.28 -34.59 7.64
C HIS A 463 -2.12 -34.25 6.71
N GLN A 464 -1.24 -33.31 7.08
CA GLN A 464 0.01 -33.05 6.34
C GLN A 464 1.21 -33.07 7.28
N SER A 465 1.61 -34.26 7.71
CA SER A 465 2.91 -34.50 8.32
C SER A 465 3.37 -35.93 8.10
N THR A 466 4.02 -36.21 6.96
CA THR A 466 5.12 -37.20 6.90
C THR A 466 6.16 -36.72 5.88
N PRO A 467 7.45 -36.58 6.27
CA PRO A 467 8.54 -36.24 5.37
C PRO A 467 9.35 -37.48 4.93
N ASN A 468 9.96 -37.38 3.75
CA ASN A 468 11.04 -38.19 3.18
C ASN A 468 10.76 -39.64 2.75
N GLU A 469 10.72 -39.86 1.43
CA GLU A 469 11.47 -40.95 0.81
C GLU A 469 12.47 -40.38 -0.22
N ALA A 470 13.74 -40.58 0.10
CA ALA A 470 14.89 -40.19 -0.70
C ALA A 470 15.06 -41.18 -1.86
N TYR A 471 15.12 -40.66 -3.09
CA TYR A 471 15.72 -41.39 -4.21
C TYR A 471 17.21 -41.05 -4.30
N HIS A 472 18.04 -42.00 -3.92
CA HIS A 472 19.47 -42.06 -4.24
C HIS A 472 19.66 -42.25 -5.75
N PRO A 473 20.59 -41.53 -6.40
CA PRO A 473 21.17 -41.98 -7.66
C PRO A 473 22.45 -42.80 -7.38
N GLN A 474 22.51 -44.01 -7.93
CA GLN A 474 23.73 -44.81 -7.98
C GLN A 474 24.73 -44.26 -9.00
N LEU A 475 25.99 -44.23 -8.58
CA LEU A 475 27.19 -44.04 -9.39
C LEU A 475 27.62 -45.36 -10.06
N SER A 476 27.92 -45.32 -11.36
CA SER A 476 28.92 -46.15 -12.06
C SER A 476 29.35 -45.40 -13.33
N GLN A 477 30.46 -44.63 -13.30
CA GLN A 477 31.80 -44.96 -13.80
C GLN A 477 31.89 -45.44 -15.27
N HIS A 478 32.62 -44.63 -16.06
CA HIS A 478 33.46 -44.91 -17.26
C HIS A 478 32.80 -45.54 -18.51
N ASP A 479 33.02 -45.09 -19.76
CA ASP A 479 34.22 -44.53 -20.38
C ASP A 479 33.92 -43.61 -21.61
N PRO A 480 34.89 -42.80 -22.08
CA PRO A 480 34.74 -41.79 -23.13
C PRO A 480 35.22 -42.30 -24.51
N ASN A 481 34.61 -41.83 -25.61
CA ASN A 481 35.30 -41.60 -26.89
C ASN A 481 34.42 -40.93 -27.94
N VAL A 482 35.10 -40.22 -28.85
CA VAL A 482 34.68 -39.69 -30.17
C VAL A 482 34.22 -38.22 -30.25
N THR A 483 35.24 -37.37 -30.16
CA THR A 483 35.67 -36.30 -31.08
C THR A 483 34.86 -36.00 -32.37
N SER A 484 34.73 -34.68 -32.63
CA SER A 484 34.90 -33.96 -33.92
C SER A 484 33.88 -34.22 -35.05
N ALA A 485 33.52 -33.30 -35.94
CA ALA A 485 33.78 -31.88 -36.16
C ALA A 485 32.94 -31.43 -37.38
N THR A 486 33.00 -30.13 -37.67
CA THR A 486 32.65 -29.47 -38.95
C THR A 486 31.15 -29.33 -39.26
N GLY A 487 30.65 -28.23 -39.79
CA GLY A 487 31.30 -27.05 -40.33
C GLY A 487 30.54 -26.54 -41.55
N LYS A 488 30.43 -25.22 -41.65
CA LYS A 488 30.14 -24.37 -42.81
C LYS A 488 28.75 -23.72 -42.94
N ALA A 489 28.88 -22.40 -43.01
CA ALA A 489 27.96 -21.36 -43.37
C ALA A 489 27.62 -21.31 -44.87
N TYR A 490 26.51 -20.62 -45.17
CA TYR A 490 26.23 -19.57 -46.18
C TYR A 490 24.70 -19.61 -46.42
N GLY A 491 23.93 -18.51 -46.47
CA GLY A 491 24.25 -17.10 -46.43
C GLY A 491 23.00 -16.23 -46.21
N SER A 492 23.31 -14.94 -46.12
CA SER A 492 22.46 -13.74 -46.01
C SER A 492 21.12 -13.76 -46.75
N LEU A 493 20.05 -13.33 -46.07
CA LEU A 493 18.97 -12.50 -46.60
C LEU A 493 18.40 -11.63 -45.47
N THR A 494 18.15 -10.36 -45.80
CA THR A 494 17.91 -9.20 -44.93
C THR A 494 16.43 -8.94 -44.62
N ALA A 495 16.24 -8.16 -43.55
CA ALA A 495 15.15 -7.21 -43.26
C ALA A 495 13.93 -7.68 -42.42
N ASP A 496 13.93 -7.13 -41.19
CA ASP A 496 12.85 -6.36 -40.55
C ASP A 496 11.74 -7.02 -39.71
N HIS A 497 11.67 -6.47 -38.48
CA HIS A 497 10.55 -6.38 -37.54
C HIS A 497 9.95 -7.69 -36.98
N LEU A 498 10.26 -8.03 -35.72
CA LEU A 498 9.39 -7.68 -34.58
C LEU A 498 9.91 -8.24 -33.23
N ARG A 499 9.75 -7.38 -32.23
CA ARG A 499 10.06 -7.47 -30.80
C ARG A 499 9.61 -8.78 -30.13
N LEU A 500 10.54 -9.37 -29.37
CA LEU A 500 10.25 -10.28 -28.26
C LEU A 500 9.70 -9.49 -27.07
N ARG A 501 8.64 -10.04 -26.48
CA ARG A 501 7.84 -9.49 -25.39
C ARG A 501 8.46 -9.85 -24.04
N PHE A 502 8.56 -8.88 -23.14
CA PHE A 502 8.19 -9.00 -21.72
C PHE A 502 7.77 -7.61 -21.24
N ALA A 503 6.53 -7.47 -20.80
CA ALA A 503 6.07 -6.27 -20.11
C ALA A 503 4.96 -6.67 -19.13
N CYS A 504 5.26 -6.53 -17.84
CA CYS A 504 4.28 -6.40 -16.77
C CYS A 504 3.82 -4.94 -16.81
N THR A 505 2.57 -4.68 -17.20
CA THR A 505 2.03 -3.31 -17.26
C THR A 505 1.07 -3.09 -16.11
N ASN A 506 1.47 -2.25 -15.16
CA ASN A 506 0.54 -1.49 -14.33
C ASN A 506 -0.23 -0.54 -15.25
N SER A 507 -1.49 -0.84 -15.54
CA SER A 507 -2.35 0.04 -16.32
C SER A 507 -2.99 1.10 -15.42
N GLY A 508 -2.48 2.32 -15.54
CA GLY A 508 -3.16 3.54 -15.12
C GLY A 508 -4.28 3.94 -16.10
N ASN A 509 -5.21 4.73 -15.57
CA ASN A 509 -6.40 5.29 -16.19
C ASN A 509 -6.28 5.69 -17.67
N THR A 510 -7.25 5.25 -18.47
CA THR A 510 -7.71 5.96 -19.68
C THR A 510 -9.24 6.05 -19.65
N GLU A 511 -9.73 7.28 -19.55
CA GLU A 511 -11.13 7.66 -19.79
C GLU A 511 -11.52 7.35 -21.25
N VAL A 512 -12.73 6.85 -21.46
CA VAL A 512 -13.33 6.63 -22.79
C VAL A 512 -14.57 7.51 -22.92
N PRO A 513 -14.67 8.39 -23.92
CA PRO A 513 -15.95 8.87 -24.43
C PRO A 513 -16.19 8.31 -25.83
N GLY A 514 -17.37 7.71 -26.07
CA GLY A 514 -17.71 7.17 -27.38
C GLY A 514 -19.18 6.79 -27.53
N SER A 515 -19.99 7.77 -27.90
CA SER A 515 -21.38 7.66 -28.33
C SER A 515 -21.51 6.92 -29.67
N TYR A 516 -22.43 5.96 -29.76
CA TYR A 516 -22.82 5.31 -31.01
C TYR A 516 -23.67 6.26 -31.88
N ALA A 517 -23.21 6.52 -33.11
CA ALA A 517 -24.00 7.14 -34.17
C ALA A 517 -24.69 6.05 -35.00
N SER A 518 -26.00 6.16 -35.14
CA SER A 518 -26.87 5.29 -35.94
C SER A 518 -27.02 5.85 -37.35
N THR A 519 -26.51 5.14 -38.34
CA THR A 519 -26.80 5.34 -39.77
C THR A 519 -28.06 4.56 -40.16
N THR A 520 -29.09 5.26 -40.61
CA THR A 520 -30.13 4.68 -41.49
C THR A 520 -30.52 5.68 -42.58
N ASP A 521 -30.56 5.13 -43.79
CA ASP A 521 -30.81 5.74 -45.09
C ASP A 521 -32.23 6.31 -45.30
N ARG A 522 -32.28 7.29 -46.23
CA ARG A 522 -33.29 7.61 -47.25
C ARG A 522 -34.78 7.76 -46.85
N ALA A 523 -35.30 8.99 -47.00
CA ALA A 523 -35.92 9.50 -48.23
C ALA A 523 -36.13 11.02 -48.13
#